data_AF-A0A957AIS2-F1
#
_entry.id   AF-A0A957AIS2-F1
#
_cell.length_a   1.000
_cell.length_b   1.000
_cell.length_c   1.000
_cell.angle_alpha   90.00
_cell.angle_beta   90.00
_cell.angle_gamma   90.00
#
_symmetry.space_group_name_H-M   'P 1'
#
loop_
_entity.id
_entity.type
_entity.pdbx_description
1 polymer ?
#
loop_
_entity_poly.entity_id
_entity_poly.type
_entity_poly.pdbx_seq_one_letter_code
_entity_poly.pdbx_strand_id
1 'polypeptide(L)'
;MSSRTTWRFERDEAASPYGVVAAKHELAANAGAEVLCEGGNAVDAVVTAGFVAGVVEPFMSGLGGGGFLVAHFPERNERVLIGHAMVAPAAATASMYPLAAGGRDADMFGWHKVDGDANIHGHLSAATPGAVAGLTLALEQYGSLSR
;
A
#
# COMPACT_ATOMS: atom_id res chain seq x y z
N MET A 1 -41.49 -21.79 -2.22
CA MET A 1 -40.44 -22.25 -1.28
C MET A 1 -39.24 -21.35 -1.45
N SER A 2 -38.84 -20.60 -0.42
CA SER A 2 -37.68 -19.72 -0.47
C SER A 2 -36.44 -20.54 -0.11
N SER A 3 -35.50 -20.71 -1.05
CA SER A 3 -34.21 -21.33 -0.76
C SER A 3 -33.33 -20.33 -0.02
N ARG A 4 -32.81 -20.72 1.14
CA ARG A 4 -31.89 -19.90 1.93
C ARG A 4 -30.49 -20.47 1.81
N THR A 5 -29.58 -19.71 1.22
CA THR A 5 -28.15 -20.06 1.17
C THR A 5 -27.53 -19.86 2.55
N THR A 6 -26.74 -20.84 3.00
CA THR A 6 -25.97 -20.75 4.24
C THR A 6 -24.49 -20.83 3.87
N TRP A 7 -23.76 -19.73 4.09
CA TRP A 7 -22.32 -19.71 3.90
C TRP A 7 -21.64 -20.26 5.16
N ARG A 8 -20.74 -21.23 4.97
CA ARG A 8 -19.81 -21.68 6.02
C ARG A 8 -18.41 -21.24 5.60
N PHE A 9 -17.77 -20.45 6.44
CA PHE A 9 -16.41 -19.98 6.21
C PHE A 9 -15.49 -20.75 7.14
N GLU A 10 -14.59 -21.54 6.57
CA GLU A 10 -13.50 -22.20 7.26
C GLU A 10 -12.20 -21.64 6.67
N ARG A 11 -11.22 -21.32 7.51
CA ARG A 11 -9.91 -20.83 7.07
C ARG A 11 -8.83 -21.46 7.93
N ASP A 12 -7.99 -22.25 7.31
CA ASP A 12 -6.82 -22.82 7.98
C ASP A 12 -5.69 -21.78 8.08
N GLU A 13 -4.82 -21.97 9.07
CA GLU A 13 -3.60 -21.19 9.18
C GLU A 13 -2.64 -21.56 8.05
N ALA A 14 -2.14 -20.55 7.34
CA ALA A 14 -1.05 -20.73 6.40
C ALA A 14 0.27 -20.81 7.19
N ALA A 15 0.88 -22.00 7.21
CA ALA A 15 2.16 -22.25 7.87
C ALA A 15 3.19 -22.80 6.87
N SER A 16 4.41 -22.28 6.94
CA SER A 16 5.52 -22.71 6.09
C SER A 16 6.85 -22.50 6.82
N PRO A 17 7.78 -23.47 6.80
CA PRO A 17 9.11 -23.28 7.36
C PRO A 17 10.01 -22.38 6.48
N TYR A 18 9.56 -22.04 5.26
CA TYR A 18 10.35 -21.28 4.27
C TYR A 18 9.93 -19.81 4.15
N GLY A 19 8.86 -19.41 4.85
CA GLY A 19 8.32 -18.05 4.80
C GLY A 19 6.84 -18.01 4.40
N VAL A 20 6.17 -16.92 4.75
CA VAL A 20 4.74 -16.69 4.52
C VAL A 20 4.55 -15.29 3.98
N VAL A 21 3.68 -15.14 2.97
CA VAL A 21 3.24 -13.85 2.44
C VAL A 21 1.74 -13.72 2.64
N ALA A 22 1.30 -12.58 3.16
CA ALA A 22 -0.10 -12.25 3.32
C ALA A 22 -0.38 -10.90 2.65
N ALA A 23 -1.41 -10.85 1.80
CA ALA A 23 -1.90 -9.66 1.13
C ALA A 23 -3.43 -9.71 1.02
N LYS A 24 -4.06 -8.57 0.74
CA LYS A 24 -5.53 -8.52 0.57
C LYS A 24 -5.99 -9.26 -0.68
N HIS A 25 -5.22 -9.19 -1.77
CA HIS A 25 -5.52 -9.91 -3.01
C HIS A 25 -4.64 -11.16 -3.13
N GLU A 26 -5.25 -12.30 -3.49
CA GLU A 26 -4.55 -13.60 -3.56
C GLU A 26 -3.37 -13.58 -4.56
N LEU A 27 -3.55 -12.96 -5.74
CA LEU A 27 -2.48 -12.83 -6.73
C LEU A 27 -1.26 -12.05 -6.22
N ALA A 28 -1.45 -11.03 -5.37
CA ALA A 28 -0.34 -10.30 -4.77
C ALA A 28 0.41 -11.16 -3.74
N ALA A 29 -0.34 -11.93 -2.93
CA ALA A 29 0.27 -12.87 -1.98
C ALA A 29 1.03 -13.99 -2.70
N ASN A 30 0.44 -14.56 -3.75
CA ASN A 30 1.03 -15.63 -4.55
C ASN A 30 2.30 -15.17 -5.27
N ALA A 31 2.30 -13.97 -5.85
CA ALA A 31 3.50 -13.43 -6.50
C ALA A 31 4.66 -13.21 -5.52
N GLY A 32 4.37 -12.70 -4.31
CA GLY A 32 5.39 -12.60 -3.27
C GLY A 32 5.88 -13.97 -2.79
N ALA A 33 4.98 -14.96 -2.70
CA ALA A 33 5.35 -16.33 -2.31
C ALA A 33 6.20 -17.03 -3.38
N GLU A 34 5.92 -16.80 -4.66
CA GLU A 34 6.73 -17.29 -5.78
C GLU A 34 8.16 -16.74 -5.71
N VAL A 35 8.31 -15.46 -5.40
CA VAL A 35 9.64 -14.84 -5.16
C VAL A 35 10.40 -15.50 -4.00
N LEU A 36 9.72 -15.86 -2.91
CA LEU A 36 10.36 -16.63 -1.83
C LEU A 36 10.79 -18.02 -2.31
N CYS A 37 9.96 -18.70 -3.13
CA CYS A 37 10.30 -20.00 -3.71
C CYS A 37 11.50 -19.93 -4.67
N GLU A 38 11.70 -18.80 -5.34
CA GLU A 38 12.83 -18.54 -6.22
C GLU A 38 14.12 -18.16 -5.46
N GLY A 39 14.08 -18.13 -4.13
CA GLY A 39 15.22 -17.82 -3.27
C GLY A 39 15.39 -16.34 -2.94
N GLY A 40 14.40 -15.50 -3.27
CA GLY A 40 14.33 -14.13 -2.80
C GLY A 40 14.04 -14.04 -1.30
N ASN A 41 14.30 -12.88 -0.72
CA ASN A 41 14.05 -12.63 0.70
C ASN A 41 12.70 -11.94 0.93
N ALA A 42 12.38 -11.64 2.20
CA ALA A 42 11.12 -11.00 2.56
C ALA A 42 10.92 -9.60 1.93
N VAL A 43 11.99 -8.87 1.63
CA VAL A 43 11.93 -7.57 0.95
C VAL A 43 11.64 -7.75 -0.53
N ASP A 44 12.29 -8.71 -1.20
CA ASP A 44 11.97 -9.04 -2.60
C ASP A 44 10.49 -9.43 -2.75
N ALA A 45 10.00 -10.27 -1.82
CA ALA A 45 8.63 -10.73 -1.79
C ALA A 45 7.62 -9.59 -1.55
N VAL A 46 7.85 -8.73 -0.54
CA VAL A 46 6.89 -7.66 -0.21
C VAL A 46 6.85 -6.57 -1.28
N VAL A 47 7.99 -6.27 -1.92
CA VAL A 47 8.03 -5.29 -3.01
C VAL A 47 7.31 -5.82 -4.25
N THR A 48 7.54 -7.10 -4.60
CA THR A 48 6.81 -7.76 -5.68
C THR A 48 5.31 -7.77 -5.42
N ALA A 49 4.90 -8.19 -4.23
CA ALA A 49 3.50 -8.17 -3.82
C ALA A 49 2.90 -6.75 -3.88
N GLY A 50 3.66 -5.72 -3.49
CA GLY A 50 3.24 -4.32 -3.55
C GLY A 50 2.99 -3.82 -4.99
N PHE A 51 3.87 -4.16 -5.94
CA PHE A 51 3.67 -3.82 -7.35
C PHE A 51 2.48 -4.57 -7.96
N VAL A 52 2.33 -5.87 -7.66
CA VAL A 52 1.18 -6.66 -8.12
C VAL A 52 -0.12 -6.11 -7.53
N ALA A 53 -0.14 -5.76 -6.25
CA ALA A 53 -1.29 -5.13 -5.59
C ALA A 53 -1.72 -3.84 -6.32
N GLY A 54 -0.77 -3.04 -6.80
CA GLY A 54 -1.06 -1.85 -7.61
C GLY A 54 -1.82 -2.14 -8.92
N VAL A 55 -1.80 -3.38 -9.41
CA VAL A 55 -2.54 -3.83 -10.61
C VAL A 55 -3.86 -4.49 -10.21
N VAL A 56 -3.83 -5.41 -9.24
CA VAL A 56 -4.98 -6.25 -8.91
C VAL A 56 -5.91 -5.62 -7.86
N GLU A 57 -5.43 -4.59 -7.15
CA GLU A 57 -6.17 -3.81 -6.16
C GLU A 57 -5.99 -2.29 -6.36
N PRO A 58 -6.37 -1.76 -7.55
CA PRO A 58 -6.00 -0.41 -7.97
C PRO A 58 -6.72 0.71 -7.19
N PHE A 59 -7.80 0.38 -6.49
CA PHE A 59 -8.53 1.37 -5.68
C PHE A 59 -7.78 1.74 -4.38
N MET A 60 -7.00 0.81 -3.82
CA MET A 60 -6.33 0.98 -2.52
C MET A 60 -4.82 1.15 -2.65
N SER A 61 -4.24 0.79 -3.79
CA SER A 61 -2.80 0.73 -4.00
C SER A 61 -2.43 1.05 -5.44
N GLY A 62 -1.21 1.55 -5.65
CA GLY A 62 -0.72 1.84 -6.99
C GLY A 62 0.49 2.77 -7.04
N LEU A 63 0.99 2.97 -8.26
CA LEU A 63 2.19 3.78 -8.54
C LEU A 63 2.03 5.26 -8.14
N GLY A 64 0.78 5.77 -8.17
CA GLY A 64 0.44 7.13 -7.76
C GLY A 64 0.35 7.35 -6.25
N GLY A 65 0.55 6.30 -5.45
CA GLY A 65 0.40 6.34 -4.00
C GLY A 65 1.71 6.55 -3.22
N GLY A 66 1.66 6.14 -1.96
CA GLY A 66 2.78 6.12 -1.03
C GLY A 66 2.52 5.15 0.11
N GLY A 67 3.41 5.10 1.08
CA GLY A 67 3.29 4.16 2.19
C GLY A 67 4.49 4.14 3.11
N PHE A 68 4.56 3.06 3.89
CA PHE A 68 5.63 2.80 4.85
C PHE A 68 5.97 1.32 4.81
N LEU A 69 7.25 1.01 4.65
CA LEU A 69 7.77 -0.35 4.79
C LEU A 69 8.51 -0.44 6.12
N VAL A 70 8.08 -1.36 6.97
CA VAL A 70 8.75 -1.68 8.23
C VAL A 70 9.39 -3.05 8.07
N ALA A 71 10.69 -3.13 8.30
CA ALA A 71 11.41 -4.39 8.23
C ALA A 71 12.29 -4.60 9.46
N HIS A 72 12.44 -5.87 9.82
CA HIS A 72 13.30 -6.33 10.90
C HIS A 72 14.24 -7.40 10.36
N PHE A 73 15.54 -7.15 10.51
CA PHE A 73 16.60 -8.04 10.08
C PHE A 73 17.30 -8.61 11.33
N PRO A 74 16.88 -9.79 11.82
CA PRO A 74 17.37 -10.34 13.08
C PRO A 74 18.88 -10.63 13.04
N GLU A 75 19.39 -11.09 11.91
CA GLU A 75 20.83 -11.38 11.71
C GLU A 75 21.71 -10.14 11.89
N ARG A 76 21.15 -8.95 11.62
CA ARG A 76 21.81 -7.65 11.72
C ARG A 76 21.43 -6.89 13.00
N ASN A 77 20.51 -7.44 13.80
CA ASN A 77 19.82 -6.74 14.89
C ASN A 77 19.30 -5.35 14.46
N GLU A 78 18.79 -5.27 13.24
CA GLU A 78 18.44 -4.01 12.57
C GLU A 78 16.94 -3.92 12.38
N ARG A 79 16.38 -2.73 12.62
CA ARG A 79 14.98 -2.39 12.40
C ARG A 79 14.93 -1.12 11.57
N VAL A 80 14.23 -1.17 10.44
CA VAL A 80 14.17 -0.06 9.50
C VAL A 80 12.73 0.33 9.21
N LEU A 81 12.55 1.64 9.00
CA LEU A 81 11.34 2.22 8.47
C LEU A 81 11.73 2.96 7.20
N ILE A 82 11.24 2.48 6.06
CA ILE A 82 11.35 3.20 4.79
C ILE A 82 10.02 3.92 4.60
N GLY A 83 10.00 5.20 4.99
CA GLY A 83 8.87 6.09 4.74
C GLY A 83 8.87 6.58 3.30
N HIS A 84 7.80 6.29 2.57
CA HIS A 84 7.61 6.71 1.19
C HIS A 84 6.19 7.25 0.98
N ALA A 85 5.72 8.01 1.97
CA ALA A 85 4.45 8.70 1.96
C ALA A 85 4.39 9.72 0.80
N MET A 86 3.17 10.06 0.39
CA MET A 86 2.97 11.13 -0.58
C MET A 86 3.24 12.48 0.08
N VAL A 87 3.84 13.40 -0.67
CA VAL A 87 4.25 14.72 -0.15
C VAL A 87 3.56 15.83 -0.94
N ALA A 88 3.02 16.82 -0.23
CA ALA A 88 2.45 18.00 -0.86
C ALA A 88 3.49 18.66 -1.79
N PRO A 89 3.11 19.06 -3.02
CA PRO A 89 4.02 19.74 -3.93
C PRO A 89 4.58 21.02 -3.31
N ALA A 90 5.81 21.41 -3.68
CA ALA A 90 6.49 22.57 -3.10
C ALA A 90 5.72 23.89 -3.26
N ALA A 91 4.87 24.00 -4.28
CA ALA A 91 4.03 25.17 -4.53
C ALA A 91 2.71 25.17 -3.75
N ALA A 92 2.38 24.08 -3.04
CA ALA A 92 1.10 23.94 -2.35
C ALA A 92 0.99 24.91 -1.17
N THR A 93 -0.15 25.58 -1.05
CA THR A 93 -0.47 26.50 0.05
C THR A 93 -1.85 26.21 0.63
N ALA A 94 -2.06 26.53 1.91
CA ALA A 94 -3.35 26.32 2.56
C ALA A 94 -4.51 27.09 1.88
N SER A 95 -4.21 28.24 1.26
CA SER A 95 -5.18 29.03 0.50
C SER A 95 -5.75 28.33 -0.73
N MET A 96 -5.16 27.21 -1.17
CA MET A 96 -5.70 26.38 -2.26
C MET A 96 -6.96 25.60 -1.85
N TYR A 97 -7.22 25.44 -0.54
CA TYR A 97 -8.31 24.63 -0.01
C TYR A 97 -9.20 25.42 0.97
N PRO A 98 -9.92 26.46 0.50
CA PRO A 98 -10.85 27.17 1.36
C PRO A 98 -11.94 26.23 1.88
N LEU A 99 -12.29 26.34 3.16
CA LEU A 99 -13.36 25.53 3.73
C LEU A 99 -14.72 25.99 3.22
N ALA A 100 -15.60 25.03 2.91
CA ALA A 100 -16.99 25.31 2.57
C ALA A 100 -17.77 25.78 3.81
N ALA A 101 -18.90 26.46 3.58
CA ALA A 101 -19.77 26.94 4.65
C ALA A 101 -20.45 25.77 5.40
N GLY A 102 -19.78 25.27 6.43
CA GLY A 102 -20.28 24.22 7.33
C GLY A 102 -20.25 22.81 6.72
N GLY A 103 -20.32 21.82 7.61
CA GLY A 103 -20.33 20.40 7.26
C GLY A 103 -18.98 19.72 7.43
N ARG A 104 -19.07 18.40 7.62
CA ARG A 104 -17.95 17.49 7.51
C ARG A 104 -18.09 16.78 6.18
N ASP A 105 -16.97 16.42 5.57
CA ASP A 105 -16.97 15.49 4.45
C ASP A 105 -17.64 14.17 4.87
N ALA A 106 -18.28 13.50 3.91
CA ALA A 106 -18.85 12.17 4.07
C ALA A 106 -17.79 11.07 3.87
N ASP A 107 -16.52 11.44 3.72
CA ASP A 107 -15.40 10.52 3.63
C ASP A 107 -15.15 9.75 4.94
N MET A 108 -14.24 8.78 4.85
CA MET A 108 -13.95 7.83 5.93
C MET A 108 -13.40 8.48 7.21
N PHE A 109 -12.94 9.72 7.12
CA PHE A 109 -12.27 10.44 8.22
C PHE A 109 -13.11 11.61 8.74
N GLY A 110 -14.15 11.98 7.99
CA GLY A 110 -15.03 13.10 8.25
C GLY A 110 -14.22 14.37 8.40
N TRP A 111 -13.45 14.82 7.41
CA TRP A 111 -12.72 16.10 7.52
C TRP A 111 -13.66 17.31 7.41
N HIS A 112 -13.15 18.53 7.62
CA HIS A 112 -13.94 19.72 7.22
C HIS A 112 -14.07 19.75 5.70
N LYS A 113 -15.27 20.08 5.21
CA LYS A 113 -15.51 20.14 3.77
C LYS A 113 -14.72 21.30 3.13
N VAL A 114 -14.07 21.03 2.01
CA VAL A 114 -13.37 22.04 1.18
C VAL A 114 -14.28 22.47 0.03
N ASP A 115 -14.22 23.74 -0.36
CA ASP A 115 -15.00 24.26 -1.48
C ASP A 115 -14.71 23.48 -2.78
N GLY A 116 -15.77 23.08 -3.46
CA GLY A 116 -15.70 22.26 -4.68
C GLY A 116 -15.01 20.90 -4.51
N ASP A 117 -14.78 20.43 -3.28
CA ASP A 117 -14.05 19.18 -2.97
C ASP A 117 -12.67 19.13 -3.65
N ALA A 118 -11.98 20.28 -3.77
CA ALA A 118 -10.70 20.43 -4.47
C ALA A 118 -9.55 19.59 -3.87
N ASN A 119 -9.67 19.17 -2.62
CA ASN A 119 -8.75 18.24 -1.95
C ASN A 119 -8.98 16.77 -2.34
N ILE A 120 -10.08 16.45 -3.04
CA ILE A 120 -10.46 15.10 -3.45
C ILE A 120 -10.47 15.00 -4.99
N HIS A 121 -10.93 16.06 -5.66
CA HIS A 121 -11.17 16.06 -7.10
C HIS A 121 -10.26 17.04 -7.86
N GLY A 122 -9.73 16.55 -8.98
CA GLY A 122 -8.92 17.35 -9.91
C GLY A 122 -7.44 17.45 -9.52
N HIS A 123 -6.70 18.26 -10.26
CA HIS A 123 -5.24 18.36 -10.13
C HIS A 123 -4.73 18.78 -8.75
N LEU A 124 -5.52 19.51 -7.96
CA LEU A 124 -5.12 19.95 -6.61
C LEU A 124 -5.13 18.79 -5.60
N SER A 125 -5.88 17.71 -5.84
CA SER A 125 -5.92 16.57 -4.90
C SER A 125 -4.71 15.64 -5.01
N ALA A 126 -3.82 15.86 -5.99
CA ALA A 126 -2.65 15.01 -6.22
C ALA A 126 -1.42 15.50 -5.42
N ALA A 127 -0.95 14.66 -4.50
CA ALA A 127 0.36 14.80 -3.88
C ALA A 127 1.45 14.13 -4.75
N THR A 128 2.72 14.43 -4.47
CA THR A 128 3.86 13.79 -5.13
C THR A 128 3.92 12.31 -4.71
N PRO A 129 3.79 11.35 -5.64
CA PRO A 129 3.82 9.91 -5.31
C PRO A 129 5.17 9.46 -4.78
N GLY A 130 5.16 8.59 -3.77
CA GLY A 130 6.36 8.01 -3.16
C GLY A 130 6.52 6.50 -3.37
N ALA A 131 5.46 5.80 -3.79
CA ALA A 131 5.43 4.33 -3.85
C ALA A 131 6.60 3.70 -4.62
N VAL A 132 6.83 4.13 -5.86
CA VAL A 132 7.90 3.56 -6.70
C VAL A 132 9.27 3.82 -6.08
N ALA A 133 9.55 5.05 -5.67
CA ALA A 133 10.83 5.43 -5.08
C ALA A 133 11.12 4.63 -3.79
N GLY A 134 10.12 4.48 -2.91
CA GLY A 134 10.27 3.75 -1.65
C GLY A 134 10.49 2.25 -1.82
N LEU A 135 9.67 1.62 -2.67
CA LEU A 135 9.78 0.18 -2.93
C LEU A 135 11.08 -0.17 -3.67
N THR A 136 11.49 0.69 -4.60
CA THR A 136 12.76 0.54 -5.32
C THR A 136 13.95 0.72 -4.38
N LEU A 137 13.92 1.73 -3.49
CA LEU A 137 14.94 1.92 -2.46
C LEU A 137 15.04 0.71 -1.52
N ALA A 138 13.92 0.10 -1.15
CA ALA A 138 13.90 -1.12 -0.33
C ALA A 138 14.62 -2.28 -1.02
N LEU A 139 14.31 -2.54 -2.30
CA LEU A 139 15.02 -3.55 -3.10
C LEU A 139 16.51 -3.24 -3.23
N GLU A 140 16.86 -1.97 -3.45
CA GLU A 140 18.26 -1.54 -3.59
C GLU A 140 19.09 -1.82 -2.33
N GLN A 141 18.53 -1.56 -1.16
CA GLN A 141 19.27 -1.66 0.09
C GLN A 141 19.20 -3.06 0.72
N TYR A 142 18.09 -3.77 0.51
CA TYR A 142 17.78 -4.99 1.25
C TYR A 142 17.26 -6.14 0.38
N GLY A 143 17.08 -5.94 -0.92
CA GLY A 143 16.73 -7.02 -1.85
C GLY A 143 17.89 -7.98 -2.09
N SER A 144 17.58 -9.18 -2.57
CA SER A 144 18.56 -10.22 -2.89
C SER A 144 18.46 -10.74 -4.32
N LEU A 145 17.37 -10.46 -5.02
CA LEU A 145 17.22 -10.77 -6.44
C LEU A 145 17.76 -9.63 -7.31
N SER A 146 18.38 -9.99 -8.44
CA SER A 146 18.78 -9.01 -9.46
C SER A 146 17.56 -8.36 -10.10
N ARG A 147 17.64 -7.06 -10.36
CA ARG A 147 16.65 -6.30 -11.14
C ARG A 147 16.69 -6.63 -12.63
#